data_AF-A0A2M8CM32-F1
#
_entry.id   AF-A0A2M8CM32-F1
#
_cell.length_a   1.000
_cell.length_b   1.000
_cell.length_c   1.000
_cell.angle_alpha   90.00
_cell.angle_beta   90.00
_cell.angle_gamma   90.00
#
_symmetry.space_group_name_H-M   'P 1'
#
loop_
_entity.id
_entity.type
_entity.pdbx_description
1 polymer ?
#
loop_
_entity_poly.entity_id
_entity_poly.type
_entity_poly.pdbx_seq_one_letter_code
_entity_poly.pdbx_strand_id
1 'polypeptide(L)'
;MENHGDFLFNFAYSRVRYRQVAEDLVQECFLSALKSRQHFRGESSERTWLTAILKRKVIDFYRKQTTKSDSSEDSFSSPFIKEEPFQCRWLRERGPKPWSPTTDEHLIQEEFMVVCEIILHQMDAIKNAFDGLRIL
;
A
#
# COMPACT_ATOMS: atom_id res chain seq x y z
N MET A 1 -40.09 -12.68 -2.61
CA MET A 1 -38.92 -13.46 -2.13
C MET A 1 -38.73 -14.84 -2.77
N GLU A 2 -39.73 -15.74 -2.89
CA GLU A 2 -39.52 -17.15 -3.29
C GLU A 2 -38.87 -17.37 -4.68
N ASN A 3 -38.93 -16.41 -5.60
CA ASN A 3 -38.36 -16.54 -6.96
C ASN A 3 -36.99 -15.86 -7.17
N HIS A 4 -36.30 -15.42 -6.11
CA HIS A 4 -34.99 -14.78 -6.24
C HIS A 4 -33.81 -15.65 -5.78
N GLY A 5 -34.08 -16.80 -5.16
CA GLY A 5 -33.06 -17.71 -4.61
C GLY A 5 -32.02 -18.13 -5.64
N ASP A 6 -32.45 -18.70 -6.76
CA ASP A 6 -31.53 -19.21 -7.80
C ASP A 6 -30.67 -18.11 -8.41
N PHE A 7 -31.25 -16.93 -8.65
CA PHE A 7 -30.49 -15.80 -9.19
C PHE A 7 -29.44 -15.32 -8.19
N LEU A 8 -29.81 -15.13 -6.92
CA LEU A 8 -28.90 -14.67 -5.88
C LEU A 8 -27.81 -15.71 -5.59
N PHE A 9 -28.15 -17.00 -5.61
CA PHE A 9 -27.19 -18.09 -5.50
C PHE A 9 -26.18 -18.08 -6.65
N ASN A 10 -26.65 -18.04 -7.90
CA ASN A 10 -25.75 -17.98 -9.06
C ASN A 10 -24.87 -16.71 -9.04
N PHE A 11 -25.43 -15.57 -8.62
CA PHE A 11 -24.68 -14.35 -8.43
C PHE A 11 -23.58 -14.52 -7.37
N ALA A 12 -23.92 -15.03 -6.18
CA ALA A 12 -22.95 -15.27 -5.11
C ALA A 12 -21.88 -16.28 -5.54
N TYR A 13 -22.29 -17.42 -6.11
CA TYR A 13 -21.40 -18.48 -6.57
C TYR A 13 -20.41 -18.00 -7.63
N SER A 14 -20.84 -17.12 -8.55
CA SER A 14 -19.94 -16.52 -9.54
C SER A 14 -18.80 -15.71 -8.93
N ARG A 15 -18.97 -15.21 -7.70
CA ARG A 15 -17.97 -14.41 -6.97
C ARG A 15 -17.12 -15.25 -6.05
N VAL A 16 -17.74 -16.06 -5.18
CA VAL A 16 -17.01 -16.80 -4.16
C VAL A 16 -16.45 -18.12 -4.64
N ARG A 17 -17.03 -18.73 -5.70
CA ARG A 17 -16.64 -20.04 -6.26
C ARG A 17 -16.71 -21.24 -5.30
N TYR A 18 -17.23 -21.04 -4.09
CA TYR A 18 -17.50 -22.09 -3.10
C TYR A 18 -19.01 -22.20 -2.86
N ARG A 19 -19.56 -23.39 -3.06
CA ARG A 19 -21.00 -23.63 -2.95
C ARG A 19 -21.56 -23.30 -1.57
N GLN A 20 -20.96 -23.86 -0.52
CA GLN A 20 -21.39 -23.65 0.88
C GLN A 20 -21.37 -22.17 1.26
N VAL A 21 -20.30 -21.46 0.91
CA VAL A 21 -20.20 -20.02 1.17
C VAL A 21 -21.28 -19.24 0.41
N ALA A 22 -21.56 -19.62 -0.84
CA ALA A 22 -22.62 -18.97 -1.60
C ALA A 22 -24.01 -19.20 -0.97
N GLU A 23 -24.31 -20.40 -0.50
CA GLU A 23 -25.55 -20.72 0.22
C GLU A 23 -25.68 -19.88 1.50
N ASP A 24 -24.63 -19.82 2.32
CA ASP A 24 -24.60 -19.03 3.56
C ASP A 24 -24.83 -17.54 3.29
N LEU A 25 -24.17 -16.97 2.28
CA LEU A 25 -24.30 -15.56 1.93
C LEU A 25 -25.72 -15.22 1.46
N VAL A 26 -26.37 -16.13 0.73
CA VAL A 26 -27.76 -15.97 0.29
C VAL A 26 -28.72 -16.05 1.49
N GLN A 27 -28.49 -16.98 2.43
CA GLN A 27 -29.28 -17.07 3.65
C GLN A 27 -29.16 -15.79 4.49
N GLU A 28 -27.93 -15.31 4.71
CA GLU A 28 -27.71 -14.03 5.41
C GLU A 28 -28.37 -12.85 4.69
N CYS A 29 -28.36 -12.84 3.36
CA CYS A 29 -29.03 -11.82 2.56
C CYS A 29 -30.54 -11.80 2.83
N PHE A 30 -31.21 -12.96 2.81
CA PHE A 30 -32.64 -13.03 3.09
C PHE A 30 -32.98 -12.63 4.54
N LEU A 31 -32.16 -13.05 5.51
CA LEU A 31 -32.33 -12.64 6.91
C LEU A 31 -32.18 -11.13 7.08
N SER A 32 -31.17 -10.52 6.46
CA SER A 32 -30.98 -9.07 6.46
C SER A 32 -32.13 -8.36 5.76
N ALA A 33 -32.57 -8.85 4.60
CA ALA A 33 -33.68 -8.29 3.86
C ALA A 33 -34.99 -8.34 4.65
N LEU A 34 -35.27 -9.44 5.34
CA LEU A 34 -36.47 -9.58 6.17
C LEU A 34 -36.48 -8.55 7.30
N LYS A 35 -35.33 -8.34 7.96
CA LYS A 35 -35.17 -7.32 9.02
C LYS A 35 -35.35 -5.89 8.47
N SER A 36 -34.84 -5.61 7.28
CA SER A 36 -34.94 -4.28 6.66
C SER A 36 -36.16 -4.07 5.78
N ARG A 37 -37.07 -5.05 5.67
CA ARG A 37 -38.22 -5.02 4.75
C ARG A 37 -39.11 -3.80 4.95
N GLN A 38 -39.30 -3.37 6.19
CA GLN A 38 -40.10 -2.20 6.54
C GLN A 38 -39.49 -0.87 6.06
N HIS A 39 -38.18 -0.85 5.79
CA HIS A 39 -37.45 0.33 5.32
C HIS A 39 -37.30 0.37 3.79
N PHE A 40 -37.83 -0.62 3.08
CA PHE A 40 -37.76 -0.67 1.64
C PHE A 40 -38.74 0.33 1.02
N ARG A 41 -38.21 1.39 0.39
CA ARG A 41 -38.99 2.51 -0.18
C ARG A 41 -39.66 2.19 -1.52
N GLY A 42 -39.37 1.04 -2.14
CA GLY A 42 -39.94 0.67 -3.44
C GLY A 42 -39.40 1.44 -4.64
N GLU A 43 -38.42 2.33 -4.46
CA GLU A 43 -37.77 3.11 -5.54
C GLU A 43 -36.94 2.25 -6.50
N SER A 44 -36.71 0.97 -6.16
CA SER A 44 -36.00 0.00 -7.00
C SER A 44 -36.72 -1.34 -6.96
N SER A 45 -36.41 -2.25 -7.90
CA SER A 45 -36.97 -3.60 -7.86
C SER A 45 -36.48 -4.38 -6.63
N GLU A 46 -37.30 -5.30 -6.10
CA GLU A 46 -36.92 -6.18 -5.00
C GLU A 46 -35.61 -6.93 -5.32
N ARG A 47 -35.44 -7.36 -6.56
CA ARG A 47 -34.21 -8.02 -7.05
C ARG A 47 -32.99 -7.10 -6.96
N THR A 48 -33.10 -5.85 -7.39
CA THR A 48 -32.02 -4.86 -7.30
C THR A 48 -31.62 -4.62 -5.85
N TRP A 49 -32.62 -4.46 -4.98
CA TRP A 49 -32.41 -4.24 -3.56
C TRP A 49 -31.76 -5.44 -2.87
N LEU A 50 -32.23 -6.66 -3.12
CA LEU A 50 -31.60 -7.90 -2.62
C LEU A 50 -30.17 -8.05 -3.13
N THR A 51 -29.92 -7.71 -4.40
CA THR A 51 -28.56 -7.76 -4.98
C THR A 51 -27.61 -6.78 -4.29
N ALA A 52 -28.09 -5.60 -3.90
CA ALA A 52 -27.29 -4.63 -3.15
C ALA A 52 -26.92 -5.14 -1.74
N ILE A 53 -27.86 -5.80 -1.04
CA ILE A 53 -27.60 -6.44 0.25
C ILE A 53 -26.57 -7.56 0.08
N LEU A 54 -26.77 -8.46 -0.89
CA LEU A 54 -25.87 -9.58 -1.16
C LEU A 54 -24.45 -9.11 -1.53
N LYS A 55 -24.33 -8.04 -2.32
CA LYS A 55 -23.04 -7.45 -2.68
C LYS A 55 -22.25 -7.01 -1.44
N ARG A 56 -22.93 -6.39 -0.45
CA ARG A 56 -22.28 -6.03 0.82
C ARG A 56 -21.82 -7.26 1.59
N LYS A 57 -22.63 -8.33 1.64
CA LYS A 57 -22.26 -9.60 2.29
C LYS A 57 -21.01 -10.24 1.66
N VAL A 58 -20.92 -10.24 0.33
CA VAL A 58 -19.73 -10.72 -0.40
C VAL A 58 -18.49 -9.88 -0.05
N ILE A 59 -18.61 -8.56 0.01
CA ILE A 59 -17.49 -7.68 0.40
C ILE A 59 -17.04 -7.96 1.84
N ASP A 60 -18.00 -8.08 2.77
CA ASP A 60 -17.70 -8.39 4.17
C ASP A 60 -17.03 -9.76 4.34
N PHE A 61 -17.41 -10.76 3.53
CA PHE A 61 -16.76 -12.07 3.49
C PHE A 61 -15.27 -11.95 3.14
N TYR A 62 -14.94 -11.23 2.06
CA TYR A 62 -13.53 -11.03 1.67
C TYR A 62 -12.76 -10.18 2.67
N ARG A 63 -13.37 -9.13 3.24
CA ARG A 63 -12.73 -8.32 4.28
C ARG A 63 -12.35 -9.16 5.51
N LYS A 64 -13.21 -10.10 5.92
CA LYS A 64 -12.90 -11.04 7.02
C LYS A 64 -11.79 -12.03 6.65
N GLN A 65 -11.71 -12.43 5.39
CA GLN A 65 -10.64 -13.32 4.91
C GLN A 65 -9.28 -12.60 4.91
N THR A 66 -9.22 -11.34 4.45
CA THR A 66 -7.98 -10.56 4.44
C THR A 66 -7.44 -10.29 5.84
N THR A 67 -8.31 -10.04 6.82
CA THR A 67 -7.88 -9.86 8.22
C THR A 67 -7.36 -11.16 8.84
N LYS A 68 -7.85 -12.33 8.39
CA LYS A 68 -7.36 -13.65 8.84
C LYS A 68 -6.10 -14.10 8.09
N SER A 69 -5.91 -13.67 6.85
CA SER A 69 -4.71 -13.97 6.06
C SER A 69 -3.52 -13.08 6.41
N ASP A 70 -3.70 -12.04 7.22
CA ASP A 70 -2.59 -11.28 7.81
C ASP A 70 -1.71 -12.12 8.76
N SER A 71 -2.15 -13.35 9.08
CA SER A 71 -1.37 -14.41 9.76
C SER A 71 -0.74 -15.45 8.82
N SER A 72 -0.93 -15.35 7.50
CA SER A 72 -0.32 -16.24 6.50
C SER A 72 0.54 -15.44 5.54
N GLU A 73 1.84 -15.73 5.54
CA GLU A 73 2.88 -15.14 4.71
C GLU A 73 2.54 -15.13 3.20
N ASP A 74 3.06 -14.10 2.51
CA ASP A 74 3.08 -13.81 1.05
C ASP A 74 1.83 -13.16 0.42
N SER A 75 1.90 -12.06 -0.34
CA SER A 75 2.98 -11.50 -1.20
C SER A 75 3.05 -9.95 -1.14
N PHE A 76 2.33 -9.32 -0.20
CA PHE A 76 2.36 -7.87 0.08
C PHE A 76 2.53 -7.62 1.58
N SER A 77 3.43 -8.39 2.20
CA SER A 77 3.71 -8.24 3.62
C SER A 77 4.25 -6.83 3.88
N SER A 78 3.57 -6.11 4.78
CA SER A 78 3.98 -4.78 5.23
C SER A 78 5.47 -4.78 5.59
N PRO A 79 6.28 -3.83 5.10
CA PRO A 79 7.71 -3.78 5.41
C PRO A 79 7.99 -3.34 6.87
N PHE A 80 6.95 -3.14 7.68
CA PHE A 80 7.00 -2.68 9.06
C PHE A 80 6.76 -3.81 10.07
N ILE A 81 7.53 -3.80 11.15
CA ILE A 81 7.32 -4.69 12.31
C ILE A 81 6.03 -4.26 13.02
N LYS A 82 5.04 -5.17 13.12
CA LYS A 82 3.72 -4.91 13.73
C LYS A 82 3.70 -5.04 15.27
N GLU A 83 4.87 -5.20 15.92
CA GLU A 83 4.96 -5.58 17.34
C GLU A 83 4.50 -4.48 18.30
N GLU A 84 4.56 -3.19 17.91
CA GLU A 84 4.22 -2.07 18.81
C GLU A 84 3.44 -0.95 18.09
N PRO A 85 2.33 -0.41 18.65
CA PRO A 85 1.42 0.50 17.96
C PRO A 85 2.01 1.85 17.51
N PHE A 86 3.27 2.14 17.85
CA PHE A 86 3.91 3.43 17.57
C PHE A 86 5.38 3.31 17.10
N GLN A 87 5.87 2.10 16.84
CA GLN A 87 7.23 1.88 16.32
C GLN A 87 7.18 1.21 14.95
N CYS A 88 6.98 2.03 13.91
CA CYS A 88 7.11 1.58 12.53
C CYS A 88 8.59 1.42 12.15
N ARG A 89 9.26 0.41 12.74
CA ARG A 89 10.63 0.05 12.37
C ARG A 89 10.60 -0.81 11.11
N TRP A 90 11.44 -0.44 10.13
CA TRP A 90 11.67 -1.25 8.94
C TRP A 90 12.15 -2.64 9.33
N LEU A 91 11.62 -3.68 8.69
CA LEU A 91 12.26 -4.98 8.66
C LEU A 91 13.67 -4.79 8.11
N ARG A 92 14.70 -5.28 8.82
CA ARG A 92 16.12 -5.01 8.52
C ARG A 92 16.51 -5.32 7.07
N GLU A 93 15.85 -6.30 6.47
CA GLU A 93 16.10 -6.76 5.10
C GLU A 93 15.29 -6.02 4.01
N ARG A 94 14.20 -5.34 4.39
CA ARG A 94 13.28 -4.64 3.48
C ARG A 94 13.27 -3.12 3.66
N GLY A 95 14.17 -2.60 4.49
CA GLY A 95 14.37 -1.17 4.65
C GLY A 95 14.87 -0.52 3.36
N PRO A 96 14.63 0.79 3.17
CA PRO A 96 15.16 1.52 2.04
C PRO A 96 16.69 1.37 2.01
N LYS A 97 17.23 0.96 0.87
CA LYS A 97 18.67 1.01 0.65
C LYS A 97 19.10 2.48 0.65
N PRO A 98 20.30 2.81 1.18
CA PRO A 98 20.84 4.15 1.02
C PRO A 98 20.82 4.49 -0.48
N TRP A 99 20.41 5.73 -0.79
CA TRP A 99 20.46 6.21 -2.16
C TRP A 99 21.87 6.00 -2.69
N SER A 100 21.99 5.30 -3.82
CA SER A 100 23.31 4.96 -4.33
C SER A 100 24.05 6.25 -4.66
N PRO A 101 25.26 6.45 -4.15
CA PRO A 101 26.04 7.64 -4.46
C PRO A 101 26.48 7.77 -5.93
N THR A 102 26.41 6.67 -6.66
CA THR A 102 27.20 6.39 -7.87
C THR A 102 26.81 7.16 -9.14
N THR A 103 25.96 8.17 -9.10
CA THR A 103 25.71 9.01 -10.29
C THR A 103 26.06 10.47 -10.04
N ASP A 104 25.76 11.00 -8.86
CA ASP A 104 26.09 12.38 -8.51
C ASP A 104 27.44 12.52 -7.80
N GLU A 105 27.92 11.51 -7.06
CA GLU A 105 29.20 11.64 -6.34
C GLU A 105 30.40 11.79 -7.28
N HIS A 106 30.45 11.05 -8.40
CA HIS A 106 31.57 11.16 -9.34
C HIS A 106 31.63 12.53 -10.02
N LEU A 107 30.46 13.09 -10.38
CA LEU A 107 30.37 14.38 -11.03
C LEU A 107 30.74 15.52 -10.07
N ILE A 108 30.22 15.46 -8.83
CA ILE A 108 30.51 16.44 -7.78
C ILE A 108 31.99 16.41 -7.39
N GLN A 109 32.61 15.23 -7.36
CA GLN A 109 33.99 15.08 -6.92
C GLN A 109 35.00 15.54 -7.98
N GLU A 110 34.73 15.37 -9.27
CA GLU A 110 35.58 15.91 -10.34
C GLU A 110 35.56 17.45 -10.37
N GLU A 111 34.38 18.06 -10.34
CA GLU A 111 34.26 19.53 -10.32
C GLU A 111 34.84 20.14 -9.04
N PHE A 112 34.63 19.48 -7.89
CA PHE A 112 35.19 19.92 -6.61
C PHE A 112 36.73 19.91 -6.61
N MET A 113 37.35 18.85 -7.14
CA MET A 113 38.81 18.74 -7.18
C MET A 113 39.46 19.81 -8.07
N VAL A 114 38.84 20.14 -9.21
CA VAL A 114 39.30 21.22 -10.08
C VAL A 114 39.31 22.57 -9.34
N VAL A 115 38.26 22.86 -8.57
CA VAL A 115 38.18 24.10 -7.78
C VAL A 115 39.25 24.12 -6.67
N CYS A 116 39.50 22.99 -6.00
CA CYS A 116 40.57 22.89 -5.00
C CYS A 116 41.96 23.15 -5.60
N GLU A 117 42.27 22.61 -6.77
CA GLU A 117 43.57 22.85 -7.43
C GLU A 117 43.79 24.32 -7.78
N ILE A 118 42.74 25.01 -8.25
CA ILE A 118 42.81 26.43 -8.56
C ILE A 118 43.10 27.26 -7.30
N ILE A 119 42.41 26.97 -6.20
CA ILE A 119 42.59 27.70 -4.93
C ILE A 119 43.99 27.44 -4.37
N LEU A 120 44.50 26.20 -4.42
CA LEU A 120 45.85 25.88 -3.97
C LEU A 120 46.92 26.62 -4.79
N HIS A 121 46.78 26.69 -6.11
CA HIS A 121 47.68 27.47 -6.96
C HIS A 121 47.63 28.96 -6.65
N GLN A 122 46.44 29.52 -6.39
CA GLN A 122 46.33 30.92 -5.98
C GLN A 122 46.99 31.16 -4.62
N MET A 123 46.81 30.26 -3.66
CA MET A 123 47.44 30.37 -2.34
C MET A 123 48.96 30.30 -2.43
N ASP A 124 49.52 29.41 -3.24
CA ASP A 124 50.98 29.32 -3.43
C ASP A 124 51.54 30.52 -4.19
N ALA A 125 50.82 31.06 -5.17
CA ALA A 125 51.18 32.32 -5.83
C ALA A 125 51.21 33.50 -4.85
N ILE A 126 50.21 33.58 -3.95
CA ILE A 126 50.13 34.62 -2.91
C ILE A 126 51.27 34.45 -1.88
N LYS A 127 51.57 33.23 -1.44
CA LYS A 127 52.69 32.95 -0.53
C LYS A 127 54.03 33.34 -1.16
N ASN A 128 54.28 32.95 -2.41
CA ASN A 128 55.51 33.29 -3.11
C ASN A 128 55.67 34.79 -3.34
N ALA A 129 54.57 35.51 -3.62
CA ALA A 129 54.57 36.96 -3.73
C ALA A 129 54.88 37.64 -2.38
N PHE A 130 54.35 37.09 -1.28
CA PHE A 130 54.61 37.58 0.08
C PHE A 130 56.05 37.28 0.54
N ASP A 131 56.55 36.07 0.28
CA ASP A 131 57.93 35.68 0.59
C ASP A 131 58.94 36.49 -0.23
N GLY A 132 58.64 36.78 -1.51
CA GLY A 132 59.43 37.68 -2.35
C GLY A 132 59.46 39.14 -1.86
N LEU A 133 58.38 39.61 -1.22
CA LEU A 133 58.31 40.94 -0.60
C LEU A 133 58.98 41.01 0.77
N ARG A 134 59.22 39.86 1.43
CA ARG A 134 59.82 39.74 2.77
C ARG A 134 61.35 39.61 2.75
N ILE A 135 61.95 39.44 1.57
CA ILE A 135 63.41 39.38 1.34
C ILE A 135 63.97 40.74 0.81
N LEU A 136 63.11 41.76 0.69
CA LEU A 136 63.48 43.18 0.51
C LEU A 136 63.21 43.96 1.79
#